data_AF-A0A9D8KA22-F1
#
_entry.id   AF-A0A9D8KA22-F1
#
_cell.length_a   1.000
_cell.length_b   1.000
_cell.length_c   1.000
_cell.angle_alpha   90.00
_cell.angle_beta   90.00
_cell.angle_gamma   90.00
#
_symmetry.space_group_name_H-M   'P 1'
#
loop_
_entity.id
_entity.type
_entity.pdbx_description
1 polymer ?
#
loop_
_entity_poly.entity_id
_entity_poly.type
_entity_poly.pdbx_seq_one_letter_code
_entity_poly.pdbx_strand_id
1 'polypeptide(L)'
;MRLYSCGEASGYGSRARGTAQPESGIDLLITAPDAWLEGRNRFEVLNQLWGLLAQAAVSLDLLLYSERECEERRQWHSHVIGRALREGRLLDGAL
;
A
#
# COMPACT_ATOMS: atom_id res chain seq x y z
N MET A 1 -10.76 7.13 -0.56
CA MET A 1 -9.74 6.22 -0.02
C MET A 1 -9.67 5.05 -0.98
N ARG A 2 -8.48 4.72 -1.47
CA ARG A 2 -8.27 3.56 -2.34
C ARG A 2 -7.22 2.66 -1.72
N LEU A 3 -7.45 1.35 -1.76
CA LEU A 3 -6.54 0.34 -1.25
C LEU A 3 -5.97 -0.44 -2.43
N TYR A 4 -4.67 -0.29 -2.64
CA TYR A 4 -3.92 -1.07 -3.60
C TYR A 4 -3.20 -2.20 -2.86
N SER A 5 -3.38 -3.45 -3.32
CA SER A 5 -2.42 -4.51 -3.01
C SER A 5 -1.18 -4.25 -3.83
N CYS A 6 -0.10 -4.12 -3.10
CA CYS A 6 1.13 -3.57 -3.59
C CYS A 6 2.28 -4.47 -3.19
N GLY A 7 2.41 -5.62 -3.82
CA GLY A 7 3.69 -6.32 -3.97
C GLY A 7 4.52 -6.52 -2.70
N GLU A 8 5.71 -5.94 -2.53
CA GLU A 8 6.66 -6.17 -1.41
C GLU A 8 7.70 -5.04 -1.42
N ALA A 9 7.76 -4.20 -0.39
CA ALA A 9 8.63 -3.02 -0.22
C ALA A 9 10.09 -3.38 0.02
N SER A 10 10.64 -4.16 -0.90
CA SER A 10 12.04 -4.26 -1.36
C SER A 10 12.18 -5.16 -2.61
N GLY A 11 11.06 -5.60 -3.20
CA GLY A 11 11.02 -6.61 -4.24
C GLY A 11 9.58 -6.96 -4.59
N TYR A 12 8.80 -6.01 -5.09
CA TYR A 12 7.38 -6.24 -5.34
C TYR A 12 7.16 -7.46 -6.20
N GLY A 13 6.58 -8.53 -5.65
CA GLY A 13 5.19 -8.90 -5.94
C GLY A 13 4.97 -10.28 -6.53
N SER A 14 5.42 -11.32 -5.84
CA SER A 14 5.09 -12.70 -6.20
C SER A 14 3.57 -12.93 -6.19
N ARG A 15 2.80 -12.37 -5.24
CA ARG A 15 1.32 -12.56 -5.20
C ARG A 15 0.62 -11.83 -6.35
N ALA A 16 1.02 -10.59 -6.63
CA ALA A 16 0.50 -9.81 -7.75
C ALA A 16 0.89 -10.42 -9.12
N ARG A 17 2.07 -11.07 -9.22
CA ARG A 17 2.52 -11.83 -10.41
C ARG A 17 2.05 -13.29 -10.47
N GLY A 18 1.42 -13.81 -9.42
CA GLY A 18 1.08 -15.23 -9.30
C GLY A 18 2.26 -16.18 -9.01
N THR A 19 3.44 -15.67 -8.66
CA THR A 19 4.63 -16.46 -8.28
C THR A 19 4.83 -16.57 -6.76
N ALA A 20 3.81 -16.30 -5.95
CA ALA A 20 3.92 -16.28 -4.49
C ALA A 20 4.06 -17.63 -3.84
N GLN A 21 4.86 -17.65 -2.79
CA GLN A 21 4.89 -18.76 -1.85
C GLN A 21 3.96 -18.46 -0.66
N PRO A 22 3.48 -19.49 0.06
CA PRO A 22 2.57 -19.33 1.19
C PRO A 22 3.03 -18.34 2.27
N GLU A 23 4.34 -18.27 2.50
CA GLU A 23 5.02 -17.43 3.48
C GLU A 23 5.29 -16.00 3.01
N SER A 24 5.05 -15.68 1.73
CA SER A 24 5.25 -14.32 1.21
C SER A 24 4.32 -13.32 1.92
N GLY A 25 4.90 -12.20 2.37
CA GLY A 25 4.18 -11.10 3.01
C GLY A 25 3.16 -10.44 2.07
N ILE A 26 2.34 -9.57 2.64
CA ILE A 26 1.39 -8.75 1.90
C ILE A 26 1.74 -7.30 2.12
N ASP A 27 1.95 -6.59 1.02
CA ASP A 27 2.16 -5.15 1.08
C ASP A 27 0.95 -4.43 0.53
N LEU A 28 0.59 -3.35 1.23
CA LEU A 28 -0.58 -2.55 0.93
C LEU A 28 -0.19 -1.09 0.80
N LEU A 29 -0.49 -0.51 -0.36
CA LEU A 29 -0.46 0.94 -0.55
C LEU A 29 -1.89 1.47 -0.34
N ILE A 30 -2.04 2.29 0.68
CA ILE A 30 -3.27 2.94 1.07
C ILE A 30 -3.18 4.39 0.60
N THR A 31 -4.19 4.84 -0.14
CA THR A 31 -4.33 6.23 -0.55
C THR A 31 -5.52 6.87 0.16
N ALA A 32 -5.30 8.05 0.73
CA ALA A 32 -6.33 8.80 1.42
C ALA A 32 -6.52 10.19 0.79
N PRO A 33 -7.74 10.76 0.82
CA PRO A 33 -7.94 12.15 0.42
C PRO A 33 -7.01 13.08 1.21
N ASP A 34 -6.44 14.09 0.55
CA ASP A 34 -5.48 15.00 1.17
C ASP A 34 -6.04 15.62 2.46
N ALA A 35 -7.26 16.15 2.40
CA ALA A 35 -7.94 16.76 3.55
C ALA A 35 -8.21 15.76 4.70
N TRP A 36 -8.28 14.45 4.42
CA TRP A 36 -8.44 13.46 5.47
C TRP A 36 -7.12 13.18 6.19
N LEU A 37 -6.02 13.14 5.43
CA LEU A 37 -4.69 12.87 5.97
C LEU A 37 -4.06 14.12 6.60
N GLU A 38 -4.47 15.31 6.16
CA GLU A 38 -4.09 16.58 6.73
C GLU A 38 -4.42 16.63 8.24
N GLY A 39 -3.43 17.00 9.05
CA GLY A 39 -3.57 17.04 10.52
C GLY A 39 -3.56 15.68 11.20
N ARG A 40 -3.45 14.56 10.49
CA ARG A 40 -3.28 13.22 11.07
C ARG A 40 -1.82 12.81 11.10
N ASN A 41 -1.40 12.19 12.19
CA ASN A 41 -0.10 11.53 12.24
C ASN A 41 -0.17 10.19 11.48
N ARG A 42 0.56 10.10 10.37
CA ARG A 42 0.63 8.90 9.52
C ARG A 42 1.02 7.65 10.31
N PHE A 43 1.98 7.76 11.24
CA PHE A 43 2.44 6.62 12.03
C PHE A 43 1.35 6.10 12.98
N GLU A 44 0.55 7.00 13.58
CA GLU A 44 -0.56 6.59 14.44
C GLU A 44 -1.65 5.86 13.65
N VAL A 45 -1.99 6.37 12.46
CA VAL A 45 -2.94 5.72 11.56
C VAL A 45 -2.44 4.33 11.15
N LEU A 46 -1.17 4.23 10.74
CA LEU A 46 -0.56 2.95 10.35
C LEU A 46 -0.53 1.97 11.52
N ASN A 47 -0.19 2.41 12.73
CA ASN A 47 -0.20 1.55 13.93
C ASN A 47 -1.60 1.03 14.26
N GLN A 48 -2.63 1.88 14.14
CA GLN A 48 -4.03 1.45 14.34
C GLN A 48 -4.44 0.39 13.32
N LEU A 49 -4.10 0.60 12.04
CA LEU A 49 -4.38 -0.37 10.98
C LEU A 49 -3.62 -1.69 11.19
N TRP A 50 -2.35 -1.60 11.58
CA TRP A 50 -1.54 -2.78 11.92
C TRP A 50 -2.18 -3.58 13.06
N GLY A 51 -2.64 -2.93 14.12
CA GLY A 51 -3.31 -3.59 15.25
C GLY A 51 -4.59 -4.33 14.85
N LEU A 52 -5.35 -3.80 13.88
CA LEU A 52 -6.55 -4.46 13.35
C LEU A 52 -6.21 -5.67 12.48
N LEU A 53 -5.13 -5.59 11.69
CA LEU A 53 -4.77 -6.59 10.69
C LEU A 53 -3.82 -7.69 11.20
N ALA A 54 -3.05 -7.43 12.27
CA ALA A 54 -2.10 -8.38 12.85
C ALA A 54 -2.73 -9.73 13.27
N GLN A 55 -4.04 -9.76 13.46
CA GLN A 55 -4.78 -10.98 13.81
C GLN A 55 -4.76 -12.04 12.70
N ALA A 56 -4.44 -11.65 11.46
CA ALA A 56 -4.49 -12.53 10.29
C ALA A 56 -3.30 -13.50 10.16
N ALA A 57 -2.30 -13.46 11.06
CA ALA A 57 -1.06 -14.27 10.99
C ALA A 57 -0.32 -14.16 9.64
N VAL A 58 -0.42 -13.00 8.98
CA VAL A 58 0.30 -12.68 7.75
C VAL A 58 1.24 -11.50 8.01
N SER A 59 2.46 -11.57 7.49
CA SER A 59 3.39 -10.43 7.51
C SER A 59 2.84 -9.32 6.61
N LEU A 60 2.69 -8.10 7.14
CA LEU A 60 2.04 -6.99 6.46
C LEU A 60 2.93 -5.75 6.40
N ASP A 61 3.19 -5.23 5.21
CA ASP A 61 3.87 -3.94 5.06
C ASP A 61 2.86 -2.88 4.58
N LEU A 62 2.58 -1.91 5.44
CA LEU A 62 1.56 -0.89 5.19
C LEU A 62 2.22 0.45 4.83
N LEU A 63 1.81 1.01 3.70
CA LEU A 63 2.19 2.35 3.25
C LEU A 63 0.94 3.21 3.13
N LEU A 64 0.98 4.43 3.67
CA LEU A 64 -0.12 5.39 3.61
C LEU A 64 0.36 6.72 3.02
N TYR A 65 -0.25 7.11 1.91
CA TYR A 65 0.03 8.36 1.21
C TYR A 65 -1.26 9.11 0.88
N SER A 66 -1.15 10.42 0.73
CA SER A 66 -2.25 11.21 0.18
C SER A 66 -2.40 11.00 -1.32
N GLU A 67 -3.57 11.31 -1.87
CA GLU A 67 -3.81 11.27 -3.31
C GLU A 67 -2.83 12.17 -4.08
N ARG A 68 -2.54 13.38 -3.57
CA ARG A 68 -1.51 14.25 -4.14
C ARG A 68 -0.12 13.63 -4.09
N GLU A 69 0.30 13.06 -2.97
CA GLU A 69 1.61 12.43 -2.84
C GLU A 69 1.76 11.28 -3.86
N CYS A 70 0.68 10.54 -4.09
CA CYS A 70 0.61 9.49 -5.08
C CYS A 70 0.72 10.01 -6.51
N GLU A 71 0.00 11.06 -6.86
CA GLU A 71 0.05 11.65 -8.21
C GLU A 71 1.44 12.22 -8.52
N GLU A 72 2.04 12.96 -7.58
CA GLU A 72 3.39 13.53 -7.71
C GLU A 72 4.46 12.48 -8.04
N ARG A 73 4.31 11.26 -7.50
CA ARG A 73 5.30 10.17 -7.57
C ARG A 73 4.90 9.03 -8.50
N ARG A 74 3.74 9.14 -9.17
CA ARG A 74 3.20 8.10 -10.05
C ARG A 74 4.16 7.71 -11.17
N GLN A 75 4.87 8.69 -11.72
CA GLN A 75 5.81 8.50 -12.83
C GLN A 75 7.22 8.11 -12.37
N TRP A 76 7.49 8.07 -11.06
CA TRP A 76 8.82 7.77 -10.55
C TRP A 76 9.05 6.26 -10.58
N HIS A 77 9.84 5.79 -11.54
CA HIS A 77 10.02 4.36 -11.81
C HIS A 77 10.61 3.57 -10.63
N SER A 78 11.53 4.17 -9.88
CA SER A 78 12.17 3.57 -8.71
C SER A 78 11.39 3.74 -7.40
N HIS A 79 10.36 4.58 -7.37
CA HIS A 79 9.59 4.84 -6.17
C HIS A 79 8.50 3.78 -5.97
N VAL A 80 8.26 3.40 -4.70
CA VAL A 80 7.27 2.38 -4.33
C VAL A 80 5.88 2.68 -4.87
N ILE A 81 5.43 3.94 -4.78
CA ILE A 81 4.16 4.42 -5.36
C ILE A 81 4.07 4.20 -6.86
N GLY A 82 5.10 4.59 -7.62
CA GLY A 82 5.06 4.44 -9.08
C GLY A 82 4.97 2.97 -9.49
N ARG A 83 5.72 2.10 -8.80
CA ARG A 83 5.65 0.66 -9.02
C ARG A 83 4.30 0.06 -8.63
N ALA A 84 3.81 0.41 -7.45
CA ALA A 84 2.51 0.06 -6.91
C ALA A 84 1.36 0.36 -7.88
N LEU A 85 1.34 1.56 -8.47
CA LEU A 85 0.28 1.98 -9.38
C LEU A 85 0.36 1.31 -10.76
N ARG A 86 1.53 0.82 -11.18
CA ARG A 86 1.71 0.12 -12.46
C ARG A 86 1.47 -1.39 -12.36
N GLU A 87 1.97 -2.00 -11.29
CA GLU A 87 2.06 -3.47 -11.15
C GLU A 87 1.09 -4.01 -10.08
N GLY A 88 0.57 -3.15 -9.21
CA GLY A 88 -0.33 -3.53 -8.13
C GLY A 88 -1.74 -3.83 -8.62
N ARG A 89 -2.50 -4.50 -7.75
CA ARG A 89 -3.92 -4.79 -7.97
C ARG A 89 -4.74 -3.89 -7.06
N LEU A 90 -5.70 -3.15 -7.62
CA LEU A 90 -6.69 -2.46 -6.82
C LEU A 90 -7.54 -3.49 -6.07
N LEU A 91 -7.58 -3.40 -4.74
CA LEU A 91 -8.38 -4.28 -3.90
C LEU A 91 -9.72 -3.64 -3.54
N ASP A 92 -9.72 -2.33 -3.27
CA ASP A 92 -10.91 -1.58 -2.87
C ASP A 92 -10.80 -0.09 -3.25
N GLY A 93 -11.94 0.55 -3.50
CA GLY A 93 -12.06 1.91 -4.03
C GLY A 93 -12.36 1.98 -5.52
N ALA A 94 -12.72 3.17 -6.02
CA ALA A 94 -12.94 3.42 -7.44
C ALA A 94 -11.63 3.82 -8.14
N LEU A 95 -11.46 3.44 -9.42
CA LEU A 95 -10.36 3.89 -10.27
C LEU A 95 -10.49 5.40 -10.55
#